data_AF-F4X8S1-F1
#
_entry.id   AF-F4X8S1-F1
#
_cell.length_a   1.000
_cell.length_b   1.000
_cell.length_c   1.000
_cell.angle_alpha   90.00
_cell.angle_beta   90.00
_cell.angle_gamma   90.00
#
_symmetry.space_group_name_H-M   'P 1'
#
loop_
_entity.id
_entity.type
_entity.pdbx_description
1 polymer ?
#
loop_
_entity_poly.entity_id
_entity_poly.type
_entity_poly.pdbx_seq_one_letter_code
_entity_poly.pdbx_strand_id
1 'polypeptide(L)'
;EDEIESLDDDIPNLQPICNKSNSEMSHVTEVVQFSQLLQYKAELDMAEWLMMMTGTQNDTLQGLGTKIAFALQKHYASWTLAIAASFYWRVAGDSRKALDCMWQSLENTPKDMQDILLINLASLLSSQNYFHEALEIAQIALSIGPDFIINHYVVANLHAALGDFETAASFYRSSLDLDPNFEPAITRLRVILCFLLFDDKKFAMSEILRNIL
;
A
#
# COMPACT_ATOMS: atom_id res chain seq x y z
N GLU A 1 4.74 33.18 37.27
CA GLU A 1 3.60 32.97 36.37
C GLU A 1 4.14 33.30 34.99
N ASP A 2 4.77 32.31 34.38
CA ASP A 2 5.39 32.48 33.06
C ASP A 2 4.37 32.08 32.01
N GLU A 3 4.07 33.03 31.11
CA GLU A 3 3.15 32.90 30.01
C GLU A 3 3.62 31.77 29.07
N ILE A 4 2.80 30.73 28.94
CA ILE A 4 2.90 29.77 27.85
C ILE A 4 2.36 30.51 26.62
N GLU A 5 3.28 31.18 25.92
CA GLU A 5 3.03 31.72 24.59
C GLU A 5 2.60 30.57 23.67
N SER A 6 1.41 30.70 23.11
CA SER A 6 0.79 29.79 22.14
C SER A 6 1.64 29.73 20.87
N LEU A 7 2.42 28.65 20.73
CA LEU A 7 3.32 28.39 19.60
C LEU A 7 2.64 27.75 18.37
N ASP A 8 1.31 27.86 18.22
CA ASP A 8 0.57 27.08 17.22
C ASP A 8 0.20 27.83 15.92
N ASP A 9 0.48 29.13 15.77
CA ASP A 9 -0.04 29.91 14.63
C ASP A 9 0.94 30.18 13.46
N ASP A 10 2.22 29.78 13.55
CA ASP A 10 3.23 30.15 12.53
C ASP A 10 4.07 28.97 11.98
N ILE A 11 3.59 27.72 12.11
CA ILE A 11 4.25 26.60 11.44
C ILE A 11 3.90 26.66 9.94
N PRO A 12 4.88 26.84 9.02
CA PRO A 12 4.59 26.90 7.61
C PRO A 12 3.93 25.57 7.16
N ASN A 13 2.89 25.68 6.33
CA ASN A 13 2.27 24.53 5.70
C ASN A 13 3.22 23.96 4.63
N LEU A 14 4.06 23.01 5.05
CA LEU A 14 5.04 22.37 4.18
C LEU A 14 4.51 21.02 3.72
N GLN A 15 4.73 20.73 2.44
CA GLN A 15 4.44 19.43 1.86
C GLN A 15 5.75 18.68 1.63
N PRO A 16 5.78 17.35 1.80
CA PRO A 16 7.00 16.58 1.56
C PRO A 16 7.33 16.59 0.07
N ILE A 17 8.57 16.95 -0.24
CA ILE A 17 9.09 17.01 -1.61
C ILE A 17 10.08 15.88 -1.77
N CYS A 18 9.85 15.05 -2.79
CA CYS A 18 10.75 13.99 -3.17
C CYS A 18 11.25 14.25 -4.59
N ASN A 19 12.52 13.96 -4.84
CA ASN A 19 13.09 14.05 -6.17
C ASN A 19 13.01 12.68 -6.82
N LYS A 20 12.36 12.60 -7.98
CA LYS A 20 12.43 11.40 -8.81
C LYS A 20 13.89 11.08 -9.08
N SER A 21 14.31 9.88 -8.70
CA SER A 21 15.65 9.43 -9.04
C SER A 21 15.71 8.73 -10.38
N ASN A 22 16.87 8.82 -11.02
CA ASN A 22 17.12 8.29 -12.35
C ASN A 22 17.58 6.81 -12.32
N SER A 23 17.52 6.12 -11.17
CA SER A 23 17.96 4.73 -11.09
C SER A 23 17.15 3.82 -12.00
N GLU A 24 17.86 3.18 -12.92
CA GLU A 24 17.37 2.09 -13.74
C GLU A 24 17.31 0.79 -12.92
N MET A 25 16.23 0.56 -12.20
CA MET A 25 15.82 -0.82 -11.92
C MET A 25 14.99 -1.27 -13.13
N SER A 26 15.67 -1.72 -14.20
CA SER A 26 15.07 -1.81 -15.55
C SER A 26 13.70 -2.47 -15.53
N HIS A 27 13.56 -3.60 -14.83
CA HIS A 27 12.30 -4.33 -14.77
C HIS A 27 11.21 -3.59 -14.00
N VAL A 28 11.46 -3.09 -12.79
CA VAL A 28 10.44 -2.33 -12.02
C VAL A 28 10.08 -1.02 -12.73
N THR A 29 11.06 -0.35 -13.33
CA THR A 29 10.84 0.87 -14.12
C THR A 29 10.01 0.58 -15.38
N GLU A 30 10.23 -0.56 -16.05
CA GLU A 30 9.43 -1.02 -17.19
C GLU A 30 7.99 -1.33 -16.78
N VAL A 31 7.79 -2.05 -15.67
CA VAL A 31 6.45 -2.37 -15.15
C VAL A 31 5.67 -1.10 -14.78
N VAL A 32 6.37 -0.06 -14.32
CA VAL A 32 5.77 1.22 -13.91
C VAL A 32 5.86 2.30 -15.01
N GLN A 33 6.11 1.91 -16.27
CA GLN A 33 6.22 2.83 -17.41
C GLN A 33 4.99 3.73 -17.60
N PHE A 34 3.81 3.27 -17.17
CA PHE A 34 2.54 4.00 -17.23
C PHE A 34 2.36 5.03 -16.11
N SER A 35 3.36 5.26 -15.27
CA SER A 35 3.33 6.23 -14.16
C SER A 35 2.80 7.62 -14.51
N GLN A 36 2.92 8.05 -15.76
CA GLN A 36 2.38 9.34 -16.23
C GLN A 36 0.85 9.37 -16.31
N LEU A 37 0.19 8.21 -16.30
CA LEU A 37 -1.26 8.03 -16.39
C LEU A 37 -1.94 7.85 -15.03
N LEU A 38 -1.16 7.83 -13.94
CA LEU A 38 -1.72 7.67 -12.60
C LEU A 38 -2.67 8.82 -12.28
N GLN A 39 -3.85 8.44 -11.80
CA GLN A 39 -4.93 9.38 -11.54
C GLN A 39 -4.86 9.92 -10.12
N TYR A 40 -5.40 11.12 -9.95
CA TYR A 40 -5.64 11.66 -8.63
C TYR A 40 -6.75 10.86 -7.96
N LYS A 41 -6.43 10.18 -6.85
CA LYS A 41 -7.37 9.33 -6.10
C LYS A 41 -6.92 9.25 -4.65
N ALA A 42 -7.67 9.91 -3.76
CA ALA A 42 -7.40 9.88 -2.34
C ALA A 42 -7.67 8.50 -1.74
N GLU A 43 -6.69 7.97 -1.00
CA GLU A 43 -6.79 6.70 -0.29
C GLU A 43 -6.92 6.96 1.22
N LEU A 44 -8.13 7.31 1.67
CA LEU A 44 -8.37 7.72 3.07
C LEU A 44 -8.01 6.64 4.08
N ASP A 45 -8.20 5.36 3.73
CA ASP A 45 -7.83 4.21 4.57
C ASP A 45 -6.32 4.17 4.87
N MET A 46 -5.49 4.85 4.08
CA MET A 46 -4.05 4.95 4.32
C MET A 46 -3.68 5.98 5.39
N ALA A 47 -4.63 6.80 5.87
CA ALA A 47 -4.38 7.80 6.89
C ALA A 47 -4.02 7.17 8.24
N GLU A 48 -4.68 6.07 8.61
CA GLU A 48 -4.38 5.33 9.84
C GLU A 48 -2.96 4.74 9.80
N TRP A 49 -2.60 4.15 8.66
CA TRP A 49 -1.24 3.62 8.42
C TRP A 49 -0.18 4.72 8.51
N LEU A 50 -0.44 5.88 7.90
CA LEU A 50 0.46 7.01 7.97
C LEU A 50 0.67 7.47 9.42
N MET A 51 -0.41 7.65 10.19
CA MET A 51 -0.34 8.05 11.60
C MET A 51 0.41 7.02 12.46
N MET A 52 0.18 5.73 12.23
CA MET A 52 0.88 4.64 12.91
C MET A 52 2.38 4.70 12.64
N MET A 53 2.79 4.89 11.39
CA MET A 53 4.22 4.96 11.04
C MET A 53 4.92 6.21 11.56
N THR A 54 4.23 7.34 11.61
CA THR A 54 4.80 8.59 12.17
C THR A 54 4.79 8.60 13.70
N GLY A 55 4.15 7.64 14.35
CA GLY A 55 4.07 7.54 15.81
C GLY A 55 3.25 8.67 16.45
N THR A 56 2.35 9.28 15.67
CA THR A 56 1.59 10.47 16.06
C THR A 56 0.13 10.12 16.24
N GLN A 57 -0.46 10.51 17.37
CA GLN A 57 -1.90 10.40 17.58
C GLN A 57 -2.55 11.77 17.35
N ASN A 58 -3.66 11.79 16.60
CA ASN A 58 -4.50 12.97 16.35
C ASN A 58 -3.86 14.14 15.58
N ASP A 59 -2.78 13.93 14.82
CA ASP A 59 -2.28 14.96 13.91
C ASP A 59 -3.22 15.13 12.70
N THR A 60 -3.34 16.37 12.22
CA THR A 60 -3.96 16.63 10.92
C THR A 60 -3.05 16.14 9.80
N LEU A 61 -3.63 15.78 8.65
CA LEU A 61 -2.84 15.43 7.47
C LEU A 61 -1.83 16.53 7.12
N GLN A 62 -2.23 17.79 7.27
CA GLN A 62 -1.35 18.95 7.11
C GLN A 62 -0.15 18.92 8.09
N GLY A 63 -0.41 18.70 9.38
CA GLY A 63 0.63 18.59 10.40
C GLY A 63 1.61 17.45 10.11
N LEU A 64 1.11 16.29 9.68
CA LEU A 64 1.94 15.17 9.24
C LEU A 64 2.80 15.55 8.03
N GLY A 65 2.20 16.20 7.03
CA GLY A 65 2.89 16.70 5.85
C GLY A 65 4.07 17.60 6.22
N THR A 66 3.86 18.57 7.10
CA THR A 66 4.92 19.48 7.55
C THR A 66 6.02 18.75 8.30
N LYS A 67 5.68 17.83 9.21
CA LYS A 67 6.65 17.04 9.98
C LYS A 67 7.53 16.19 9.06
N ILE A 68 6.93 15.51 8.09
CA ILE A 68 7.64 14.69 7.10
C ILE A 68 8.52 15.58 6.21
N ALA A 69 8.00 16.72 5.74
CA ALA A 69 8.75 17.65 4.91
C ALA A 69 10.01 18.17 5.61
N PHE A 70 9.89 18.57 6.88
CA PHE A 70 11.01 19.04 7.68
C PHE A 70 12.05 17.94 7.95
N ALA A 71 11.59 16.71 8.20
CA ALA A 71 12.49 15.57 8.39
C ALA A 71 13.25 15.22 7.10
N LEU A 72 12.58 15.24 5.94
CA LEU A 72 13.20 14.99 4.63
C LEU A 72 14.25 16.04 4.27
N GLN A 73 14.06 17.31 4.63
CA GLN A 73 15.07 18.35 4.41
C GLN A 73 16.39 18.03 5.13
N LYS A 74 16.32 17.42 6.32
CA LYS A 74 17.51 17.03 7.10
C LYS A 74 18.10 15.69 6.67
N HIS A 75 17.25 14.77 6.23
CA HIS A 75 17.61 13.39 5.93
C HIS A 75 17.04 12.94 4.58
N TYR A 76 17.49 13.59 3.50
CA TYR A 76 16.93 13.38 2.16
C TYR A 76 17.06 11.92 1.68
N ALA A 77 18.16 11.23 2.00
CA ALA A 77 18.40 9.85 1.60
C ALA A 77 17.68 8.82 2.49
N SER A 78 16.85 9.26 3.44
CA SER A 78 16.12 8.35 4.32
C SER A 78 14.97 7.67 3.55
N TRP A 79 15.15 6.38 3.25
CA TRP A 79 14.15 5.58 2.56
C TRP A 79 12.83 5.50 3.35
N THR A 80 12.89 5.40 4.68
CA THR A 80 11.69 5.35 5.53
C THR A 80 10.90 6.66 5.50
N LEU A 81 11.58 7.81 5.48
CA LEU A 81 10.91 9.11 5.34
C LEU A 81 10.31 9.29 3.95
N ALA A 82 10.98 8.79 2.91
CA ALA A 82 10.45 8.79 1.56
C ALA A 82 9.21 7.88 1.43
N ILE A 83 9.21 6.71 2.08
CA ILE A 83 8.02 5.86 2.20
C ILE A 83 6.89 6.60 2.94
N ALA A 84 7.16 7.24 4.08
CA ALA A 84 6.15 8.03 4.81
C ALA A 84 5.57 9.16 3.95
N ALA A 85 6.40 9.88 3.20
CA ALA A 85 5.97 10.89 2.24
C ALA A 85 5.11 10.30 1.12
N SER A 86 5.41 9.08 0.66
CA SER A 86 4.57 8.40 -0.33
C SER A 86 3.15 8.14 0.21
N PHE A 87 3.02 7.69 1.46
CA PHE A 87 1.72 7.49 2.09
C PHE A 87 0.98 8.80 2.29
N TYR A 88 1.67 9.88 2.70
CA TYR A 88 1.08 11.22 2.76
C TYR A 88 0.44 11.60 1.43
N TRP A 89 1.17 11.43 0.31
CA TRP A 89 0.65 11.77 -1.01
C TRP A 89 -0.49 10.87 -1.48
N ARG A 90 -0.51 9.59 -1.09
CA ARG A 90 -1.66 8.68 -1.33
C ARG A 90 -2.91 9.13 -0.60
N VAL A 91 -2.79 9.53 0.67
CA VAL A 91 -3.92 10.09 1.44
C VAL A 91 -4.37 11.42 0.83
N ALA A 92 -3.42 12.27 0.45
CA ALA A 92 -3.69 13.54 -0.26
C ALA A 92 -4.18 13.34 -1.70
N GLY A 93 -4.15 12.11 -2.23
CA GLY A 93 -4.63 11.72 -3.56
C GLY A 93 -3.69 11.98 -4.73
N ASP A 94 -2.50 12.55 -4.51
CA ASP A 94 -1.52 12.81 -5.56
C ASP A 94 -0.62 11.59 -5.79
N SER A 95 -1.16 10.59 -6.49
CA SER A 95 -0.49 9.33 -6.80
C SER A 95 0.86 9.51 -7.49
N ARG A 96 1.04 10.61 -8.23
CA ARG A 96 2.28 10.90 -8.94
C ARG A 96 3.39 11.30 -7.98
N LYS A 97 3.11 12.21 -7.05
CA LYS A 97 4.09 12.58 -6.01
C LYS A 97 4.36 11.42 -5.04
N ALA A 98 3.35 10.58 -4.79
CA ALA A 98 3.56 9.36 -4.02
C ALA A 98 4.62 8.47 -4.68
N LEU A 99 4.53 8.32 -6.00
CA LEU A 99 5.47 7.52 -6.77
C LEU A 99 6.87 8.17 -6.85
N ASP A 100 6.96 9.50 -6.99
CA ASP A 100 8.22 10.25 -6.88
C ASP A 100 8.96 9.94 -5.56
N CYS A 101 8.23 9.88 -4.45
CA CYS A 101 8.78 9.48 -3.16
C CYS A 101 9.18 8.00 -3.09
N MET A 102 8.42 7.10 -3.71
CA MET A 102 8.78 5.69 -3.79
C MET A 102 10.07 5.48 -4.59
N TRP A 103 10.28 6.19 -5.70
CA TRP A 103 11.53 6.10 -6.46
C TRP A 103 12.73 6.65 -5.70
N GLN A 104 12.56 7.75 -4.96
CA GLN A 104 13.63 8.24 -4.07
C GLN A 104 14.00 7.19 -3.00
N SER A 105 13.01 6.48 -2.47
CA SER A 105 13.22 5.42 -1.49
C SER A 105 13.99 4.23 -2.09
N LEU A 106 13.72 3.88 -3.35
CA LEU A 106 14.28 2.69 -4.02
C LEU A 106 15.79 2.63 -3.99
N GLU A 107 16.44 3.77 -4.22
CA GLU A 107 17.90 3.84 -4.26
C GLU A 107 18.57 3.64 -2.91
N ASN A 108 17.85 3.98 -1.84
CA ASN A 108 18.39 4.06 -0.48
C ASN A 108 17.89 2.93 0.42
N THR A 109 16.98 2.08 -0.08
CA THR A 109 16.43 0.95 0.69
C THR A 109 17.43 -0.21 0.70
N PRO A 110 17.81 -0.73 1.89
CA PRO A 110 18.60 -1.95 2.00
C PRO A 110 17.97 -3.11 1.22
N LYS A 111 18.77 -3.95 0.56
CA LYS A 111 18.27 -5.00 -0.35
C LYS A 111 17.30 -5.97 0.32
N ASP A 112 17.57 -6.30 1.57
CA ASP A 112 16.77 -7.17 2.44
C ASP A 112 15.48 -6.52 2.95
N MET A 113 15.30 -5.21 2.73
CA MET A 113 14.11 -4.43 3.09
C MET A 113 13.38 -3.86 1.87
N GLN A 114 13.81 -4.21 0.65
CA GLN A 114 13.21 -3.71 -0.59
C GLN A 114 11.76 -4.16 -0.76
N ASP A 115 11.36 -5.27 -0.13
CA ASP A 115 9.99 -5.75 -0.13
C ASP A 115 8.99 -4.71 0.41
N ILE A 116 9.36 -3.97 1.46
CA ILE A 116 8.51 -2.92 2.05
C ILE A 116 8.19 -1.83 1.03
N LEU A 117 9.18 -1.41 0.24
CA LEU A 117 8.95 -0.44 -0.82
C LEU A 117 8.13 -1.04 -1.97
N LEU A 118 8.52 -2.23 -2.44
CA LEU A 118 7.88 -2.88 -3.58
C LEU A 118 6.42 -3.19 -3.30
N ILE A 119 6.07 -3.63 -2.08
CA ILE A 119 4.68 -3.91 -1.72
C ILE A 119 3.84 -2.63 -1.62
N ASN A 120 4.44 -1.52 -1.20
CA ASN A 120 3.79 -0.22 -1.22
C ASN A 120 3.52 0.27 -2.66
N LEU A 121 4.47 0.05 -3.56
CA LEU A 121 4.30 0.31 -4.99
C LEU A 121 3.20 -0.57 -5.60
N ALA A 122 3.19 -1.88 -5.33
CA ALA A 122 2.14 -2.78 -5.77
C ALA A 122 0.75 -2.35 -5.26
N SER A 123 0.66 -1.93 -3.99
CA SER A 123 -0.57 -1.40 -3.40
C SER A 123 -1.07 -0.14 -4.11
N LEU A 124 -0.17 0.79 -4.46
CA LEU A 124 -0.51 1.98 -5.25
C LEU A 124 -1.01 1.63 -6.66
N LEU A 125 -0.33 0.70 -7.35
CA LEU A 125 -0.77 0.23 -8.67
C LEU A 125 -2.14 -0.45 -8.61
N SER A 126 -2.36 -1.27 -7.58
CA SER A 126 -3.66 -1.89 -7.31
C SER A 126 -4.76 -0.87 -7.10
N SER A 127 -4.50 0.22 -6.37
CA SER A 127 -5.49 1.28 -6.14
C SER A 127 -5.87 2.02 -7.42
N GLN A 128 -5.00 1.94 -8.44
CA GLN A 128 -5.16 2.51 -9.78
C GLN A 128 -5.67 1.47 -10.81
N ASN A 129 -6.04 0.27 -10.37
CA ASN A 129 -6.53 -0.86 -11.18
C ASN A 129 -5.49 -1.48 -12.14
N TYR A 130 -4.20 -1.22 -11.95
CA TYR A 130 -3.11 -1.90 -12.68
C TYR A 130 -2.79 -3.24 -12.00
N PHE A 131 -3.75 -4.17 -11.99
CA PHE A 131 -3.68 -5.37 -11.16
C PHE A 131 -2.60 -6.36 -11.62
N HIS A 132 -2.33 -6.48 -12.92
CA HIS A 132 -1.32 -7.41 -13.43
C HIS A 132 0.10 -6.92 -13.11
N GLU A 133 0.37 -5.63 -13.34
CA GLU A 133 1.63 -4.97 -13.01
C GLU A 133 1.86 -4.98 -11.49
N ALA A 134 0.81 -4.71 -10.71
CA ALA A 134 0.87 -4.79 -9.25
C ALA A 134 1.22 -6.20 -8.77
N LEU A 135 0.69 -7.25 -9.40
CA LEU A 135 0.97 -8.64 -9.03
C LEU A 135 2.42 -9.03 -9.31
N GLU A 136 2.97 -8.61 -10.46
CA GLU A 136 4.38 -8.83 -10.79
C GLU A 136 5.31 -8.20 -9.73
N ILE A 137 5.06 -6.94 -9.37
CA ILE A 137 5.82 -6.25 -8.31
C ILE A 137 5.62 -6.92 -6.94
N ALA A 138 4.39 -7.30 -6.59
CA ALA A 138 4.09 -7.93 -5.30
C ALA A 138 4.75 -9.30 -5.15
N GLN A 139 4.89 -10.07 -6.24
CA GLN A 139 5.62 -11.34 -6.23
C GLN A 139 7.12 -11.15 -5.96
N ILE A 140 7.72 -10.09 -6.50
CA ILE A 140 9.12 -9.74 -6.18
C ILE A 140 9.23 -9.40 -4.70
N ALA A 141 8.34 -8.56 -4.17
CA ALA A 141 8.32 -8.21 -2.74
C ALA A 141 8.20 -9.46 -1.85
N LEU A 142 7.26 -10.36 -2.16
CA LEU A 142 7.07 -11.61 -1.43
C LEU A 142 8.31 -12.52 -1.45
N SER A 143 9.07 -12.52 -2.55
CA SER A 143 10.31 -13.31 -2.65
C SER A 143 11.45 -12.78 -1.77
N ILE A 144 11.45 -11.46 -1.51
CA ILE A 144 12.46 -10.79 -0.67
C ILE A 144 12.08 -10.89 0.80
N GLY A 145 10.82 -10.63 1.13
CA GLY A 145 10.28 -10.67 2.51
C GLY A 145 9.12 -11.65 2.66
N PRO A 146 9.36 -12.97 2.65
CA PRO A 146 8.30 -13.97 2.75
C PRO A 146 7.60 -13.97 4.12
N ASP A 147 8.26 -13.46 5.17
CA ASP A 147 7.71 -13.41 6.53
C ASP A 147 7.02 -12.08 6.85
N PHE A 148 6.92 -11.17 5.87
CA PHE A 148 6.23 -9.90 6.07
C PHE A 148 4.73 -10.06 5.79
N ILE A 149 3.91 -9.97 6.84
CA ILE A 149 2.45 -10.19 6.81
C ILE A 149 1.76 -9.43 5.68
N ILE A 150 2.20 -8.18 5.44
CA ILE A 150 1.63 -7.28 4.43
C ILE A 150 1.86 -7.79 3.00
N ASN A 151 2.97 -8.49 2.73
CA ASN A 151 3.25 -9.04 1.40
C ASN A 151 2.19 -10.08 1.00
N HIS A 152 1.88 -11.02 1.90
CA HIS A 152 0.80 -11.98 1.68
C HIS A 152 -0.57 -11.31 1.53
N TYR A 153 -0.85 -10.30 2.36
CA TYR A 153 -2.14 -9.61 2.33
C TYR A 153 -2.38 -8.86 1.02
N VAL A 154 -1.35 -8.17 0.49
CA VAL A 154 -1.46 -7.44 -0.77
C VAL A 154 -1.56 -8.40 -1.95
N VAL A 155 -0.81 -9.51 -1.97
CA VAL A 155 -0.96 -10.56 -3.00
C VAL A 155 -2.38 -11.14 -2.97
N ALA A 156 -2.93 -11.41 -1.78
CA ALA A 156 -4.31 -11.86 -1.63
C ALA A 156 -5.34 -10.88 -2.20
N ASN A 157 -5.20 -9.58 -1.90
CA ASN A 157 -6.06 -8.53 -2.45
C ASN A 157 -6.00 -8.47 -3.98
N LEU A 158 -4.81 -8.67 -4.57
CA LEU A 158 -4.62 -8.66 -6.01
C LEU A 158 -5.29 -9.86 -6.69
N HIS A 159 -5.13 -11.07 -6.16
CA HIS A 159 -5.87 -12.24 -6.66
C HIS A 159 -7.39 -12.05 -6.52
N ALA A 160 -7.86 -11.46 -5.42
CA ALA A 160 -9.28 -11.16 -5.23
C ALA A 160 -9.79 -10.14 -6.27
N ALA A 161 -9.00 -9.11 -6.58
CA ALA A 161 -9.34 -8.12 -7.61
C ALA A 161 -9.36 -8.72 -9.03
N LEU A 162 -8.53 -9.73 -9.27
CA LEU A 162 -8.50 -10.50 -10.52
C LEU A 162 -9.58 -11.60 -10.59
N GLY A 163 -10.35 -11.82 -9.51
CA GLY A 163 -11.41 -12.82 -9.44
C GLY A 163 -10.94 -14.24 -9.10
N ASP A 164 -9.65 -14.42 -8.78
CA ASP A 164 -9.07 -15.69 -8.33
C ASP A 164 -9.24 -15.82 -6.80
N PHE A 165 -10.47 -16.10 -6.40
CA PHE A 165 -10.90 -16.08 -5.00
C PHE A 165 -10.29 -17.20 -4.17
N GLU A 166 -10.02 -18.35 -4.78
CA GLU A 166 -9.38 -19.51 -4.14
C GLU A 166 -7.93 -19.18 -3.77
N THR A 167 -7.15 -18.62 -4.71
CA THR A 167 -5.77 -18.21 -4.43
C THR A 167 -5.73 -17.05 -3.44
N ALA A 168 -6.65 -16.10 -3.57
CA ALA A 168 -6.78 -15.02 -2.60
C ALA A 168 -7.03 -15.56 -1.18
N ALA A 169 -7.96 -16.51 -1.01
CA ALA A 169 -8.22 -17.15 0.28
C ALA A 169 -6.99 -17.86 0.85
N SER A 170 -6.18 -18.49 0.00
CA SER A 170 -4.91 -19.10 0.42
C SER A 170 -3.95 -18.06 0.98
N PHE A 171 -3.72 -16.95 0.28
CA PHE A 171 -2.79 -15.92 0.75
C PHE A 171 -3.30 -15.16 1.99
N TYR A 172 -4.61 -14.94 2.13
CA TYR A 172 -5.13 -14.39 3.39
C TYR A 172 -4.88 -15.33 4.56
N ARG A 173 -4.97 -16.66 4.37
CA ARG A 173 -4.59 -17.63 5.40
C ARG A 173 -3.11 -17.53 5.71
N SER A 174 -2.24 -17.41 4.71
CA SER A 174 -0.81 -17.21 4.95
C SER A 174 -0.51 -15.94 5.76
N SER A 175 -1.23 -14.84 5.54
CA SER A 175 -1.14 -13.66 6.42
C SER A 175 -1.52 -13.97 7.88
N LEU A 176 -2.55 -14.80 8.09
CA LEU A 176 -3.02 -15.19 9.42
C LEU A 176 -2.14 -16.25 10.09
N ASP A 177 -1.39 -17.04 9.32
CA ASP A 177 -0.37 -17.95 9.86
C ASP A 177 0.81 -17.16 10.45
N LEU A 178 1.11 -15.99 9.88
CA LEU A 178 2.13 -15.06 10.39
C LEU A 178 1.62 -14.20 11.56
N ASP A 179 0.39 -13.69 11.48
CA ASP A 179 -0.30 -13.01 12.58
C ASP A 179 -1.78 -13.38 12.63
N PRO A 180 -2.18 -14.27 13.58
CA PRO A 180 -3.57 -14.69 13.73
C PRO A 180 -4.56 -13.57 14.06
N ASN A 181 -4.08 -12.41 14.53
CA ASN A 181 -4.91 -11.26 14.91
C ASN A 181 -4.93 -10.16 13.84
N PHE A 182 -4.41 -10.43 12.63
CA PHE A 182 -4.37 -9.46 11.55
C PHE A 182 -5.78 -9.23 10.96
N GLU A 183 -6.56 -8.37 11.60
CA GLU A 183 -7.96 -8.06 11.29
C GLU A 183 -8.27 -7.76 9.82
N PRO A 184 -7.41 -7.05 9.05
CA PRO A 184 -7.65 -6.84 7.63
C PRO A 184 -7.79 -8.15 6.85
N ALA A 185 -6.95 -9.16 7.13
CA ALA A 185 -7.03 -10.47 6.48
C ALA A 185 -8.24 -11.27 6.96
N ILE A 186 -8.58 -11.24 8.25
CA ILE A 186 -9.78 -11.90 8.81
C ILE A 186 -11.03 -11.41 8.08
N THR A 187 -11.17 -10.09 7.98
CA THR A 187 -12.33 -9.45 7.37
C THR A 187 -12.46 -9.81 5.90
N ARG A 188 -11.38 -9.73 5.12
CA ARG A 188 -11.37 -10.06 3.69
C ARG A 188 -11.61 -11.54 3.43
N LEU A 189 -10.94 -12.43 4.18
CA LEU A 189 -11.12 -13.87 4.06
C LEU A 189 -12.57 -14.27 4.32
N ARG A 190 -13.21 -13.71 5.34
CA ARG A 190 -14.63 -13.97 5.64
C ARG A 190 -15.53 -13.64 4.45
N VAL A 191 -15.31 -12.50 3.79
CA VAL A 191 -16.10 -12.09 2.61
C VAL A 191 -15.91 -13.08 1.46
N ILE A 192 -14.67 -13.48 1.18
CA ILE A 192 -14.35 -14.43 0.11
C ILE A 192 -14.94 -15.81 0.37
N LEU A 193 -14.83 -16.33 1.60
CA LEU A 193 -15.41 -17.62 1.94
C LEU A 193 -16.94 -17.62 1.79
N CYS A 194 -17.61 -16.52 2.15
CA CYS A 194 -19.03 -16.37 1.86
C CYS A 194 -19.29 -16.47 0.35
N PHE A 195 -18.55 -15.72 -0.48
CA PHE A 195 -18.72 -15.74 -1.93
C PHE A 195 -18.57 -17.15 -2.52
N LEU A 196 -17.49 -17.86 -2.19
CA LEU A 196 -17.23 -19.22 -2.67
C LEU A 196 -18.33 -20.20 -2.27
N LEU A 197 -18.79 -20.15 -1.01
CA LEU A 197 -19.88 -21.00 -0.52
C LEU A 197 -21.22 -20.77 -1.26
N PHE A 198 -21.48 -19.54 -1.71
CA PHE A 198 -22.69 -19.23 -2.48
C PHE A 198 -22.56 -19.63 -3.95
N ASP A 199 -21.38 -19.47 -4.55
CA ASP A 199 -21.17 -19.84 -5.96
C ASP A 199 -21.21 -21.37 -6.15
N ASP A 200 -20.60 -22.13 -5.25
CA ASP A 200 -20.68 -23.60 -5.24
C ASP A 200 -22.15 -24.08 -5.18
N LYS A 201 -22.95 -23.46 -4.31
CA LYS A 201 -24.38 -23.78 -4.18
C LYS A 201 -25.18 -23.39 -5.42
N LYS A 202 -24.83 -22.28 -6.06
CA LYS A 202 -25.48 -21.83 -7.31
C LYS A 202 -25.15 -22.78 -8.46
N PHE A 203 -23.89 -23.21 -8.57
CA PHE A 203 -23.47 -24.20 -9.54
C PHE A 203 -24.22 -25.52 -9.34
N ALA A 204 -24.21 -26.07 -8.12
CA ALA A 204 -24.92 -27.30 -7.78
C ALA A 204 -26.43 -27.21 -8.08
N MET A 205 -27.07 -26.09 -7.76
CA MET A 205 -28.49 -25.88 -8.07
C MET A 205 -28.75 -25.82 -9.58
N SER A 206 -27.87 -25.17 -10.35
CA SER A 206 -28.00 -25.06 -11.80
C SER A 206 -27.83 -26.40 -12.52
N GLU A 207 -26.99 -27.29 -11.98
CA GLU A 207 -26.77 -28.63 -12.49
C GLU A 207 -27.97 -29.54 -12.19
N ILE A 208 -28.52 -29.46 -10.98
CA ILE A 208 -29.77 -30.15 -10.62
C ILE A 208 -30.92 -29.72 -11.54
N LEU A 209 -31.10 -28.42 -11.77
CA LEU A 209 -32.17 -27.90 -12.64
C LEU A 209 -31.99 -28.36 -14.10
N ARG A 210 -30.76 -28.42 -14.61
CA ARG A 210 -30.45 -28.94 -15.95
C ARG A 210 -30.77 -30.43 -16.13
N ASN A 211 -30.77 -31.20 -15.05
CA ASN A 211 -31.09 -32.62 -15.07
C ASN A 211 -32.60 -32.91 -14.87
N ILE A 212 -33.41 -31.88 -14.57
CA ILE A 212 -34.86 -31.99 -14.34
C ILE A 212 -35.67 -31.48 -15.55
N LEU A 213 -35.13 -30.54 -16.34
CA LEU A 213 -35.73 -30.00 -17.58
C LEU A 213 -35.24 -30.76 -18.81
#